data_AF-A0AAV5VWA6-F1
#
_entry.id   AF-A0AAV5VWA6-F1
#
_cell.length_a   1.000
_cell.length_b   1.000
_cell.length_c   1.000
_cell.angle_alpha   90.00
_cell.angle_beta   90.00
_cell.angle_gamma   90.00
#
_symmetry.space_group_name_H-M   'P 1'
#
loop_
_entity.id
_entity.type
_entity.pdbx_description
1 polymer ?
#
loop_
_entity_poly.entity_id
_entity_poly.type
_entity_poly.pdbx_seq_one_letter_code
_entity_poly.pdbx_strand_id
1 'polypeptide(L)'
;ANFYFKRLRRIFPLALLVTLINILIIEGVQEGPELKSGIKSAIYSLVYATNLKPPNLEEDYFDALENANDFFTHYWSLSVEIQFYFLAPFLLHLLKPSTVNSSRVQCYLTVAGAASLLLFLLSAPEKAFDSTPARLWQFLAGATAFHIEQCLSGRRQISTAADPKMSNVSGSASTFVIPMVYALSAFAAAIVCWNQEALYRIGVTVIAASLLTSRQSTP
;
A
#
# COMPACT_ATOMS: atom_id res chain seq x y z
N ALA A 1 -14.53 -12.73 7.46
CA ALA A 1 -15.35 -11.52 7.71
C ALA A 1 -14.79 -10.58 8.80
N ASN A 2 -14.20 -11.09 9.89
CA ASN A 2 -13.86 -10.28 11.07
C ASN A 2 -12.72 -9.24 10.87
N PHE A 3 -11.78 -9.47 9.96
CA PHE A 3 -10.64 -8.56 9.72
C PHE A 3 -11.06 -7.21 9.13
N TYR A 4 -11.81 -7.22 8.03
CA TYR A 4 -12.29 -6.00 7.36
C TYR A 4 -13.19 -5.17 8.28
N PHE A 5 -14.09 -5.83 9.02
CA PHE A 5 -15.01 -5.16 9.94
C PHE A 5 -14.29 -4.41 11.07
N LYS A 6 -13.23 -5.00 11.64
CA LYS A 6 -12.41 -4.35 12.67
C LYS A 6 -11.70 -3.09 12.16
N ARG A 7 -11.16 -3.14 10.93
CA ARG A 7 -10.51 -1.98 10.32
C ARG A 7 -11.50 -0.88 9.99
N LEU A 8 -12.63 -1.21 9.38
CA LEU A 8 -13.71 -0.25 9.08
C LEU A 8 -14.20 0.45 10.34
N ARG A 9 -14.44 -0.28 11.44
CA ARG A 9 -14.89 0.30 12.71
C ARG A 9 -13.87 1.25 13.35
N ARG A 10 -12.58 1.10 13.04
CA ARG A 10 -11.52 2.01 13.51
C ARG A 10 -11.38 3.25 12.63
N ILE A 11 -11.43 3.07 11.31
CA ILE A 11 -11.13 4.13 10.33
C ILE A 11 -12.34 5.04 10.12
N PHE A 12 -13.51 4.45 9.92
CA PHE A 12 -14.71 5.15 9.46
C PHE A 12 -15.21 6.25 10.41
N PRO A 13 -15.29 6.04 11.76
CA PRO A 13 -15.79 7.07 12.66
C PRO A 13 -14.90 8.31 12.70
N LEU A 14 -13.58 8.10 12.70
CA LEU A 14 -12.62 9.20 12.73
C LEU A 14 -12.62 9.96 11.40
N ALA A 15 -12.65 9.24 10.28
CA ALA A 15 -12.70 9.86 8.95
C ALA A 15 -13.97 10.73 8.78
N LEU A 16 -15.13 10.23 9.21
CA LEU A 16 -16.37 11.02 9.17
C LEU A 16 -16.31 12.24 10.08
N LEU A 17 -15.82 12.10 11.31
CA LEU A 17 -15.71 13.21 12.25
C LEU A 17 -14.80 14.32 11.70
N VAL A 18 -13.61 13.96 11.23
CA VAL A 18 -12.66 14.91 10.65
C VAL A 18 -13.24 15.56 9.39
N THR A 19 -13.93 14.78 8.56
CA THR A 19 -14.59 15.33 7.36
C THR A 19 -15.67 16.34 7.72
N LEU A 20 -16.50 16.04 8.72
CA LEU A 20 -17.54 16.97 9.18
C LEU A 20 -16.93 18.27 9.74
N ILE A 21 -15.90 18.15 10.57
CA ILE A 21 -15.19 19.32 11.12
C ILE A 21 -14.61 20.17 9.99
N ASN A 22 -13.97 19.56 8.99
CA ASN A 22 -13.40 20.29 7.86
C ASN A 22 -14.48 20.97 7.01
N ILE A 23 -15.64 20.36 6.81
CA ILE A 23 -16.77 21.00 6.10
C ILE A 23 -17.22 22.25 6.84
N LEU A 24 -17.37 22.18 8.17
CA LEU A 24 -17.76 23.35 8.98
C LEU A 24 -16.71 24.47 8.92
N ILE A 25 -15.42 24.13 8.89
CA ILE A 25 -14.34 25.09 8.74
C ILE A 25 -14.39 25.74 7.35
N ILE A 26 -14.57 24.94 6.30
CA ILE A 26 -14.66 25.43 4.92
C ILE A 26 -15.84 26.39 4.76
N GLU A 27 -17.02 26.05 5.29
CA GLU A 27 -18.19 26.94 5.27
C GLU A 27 -17.99 28.23 6.08
N GLY A 28 -17.18 28.20 7.14
CA GLY A 28 -16.92 29.37 7.99
C GLY A 28 -15.77 30.27 7.53
N VAL A 29 -14.87 29.77 6.68
CA VAL A 29 -13.61 30.47 6.31
C VAL A 29 -13.53 30.78 4.81
N GLN A 30 -14.07 29.91 3.95
CA GLN A 30 -13.97 30.07 2.49
C GLN A 30 -15.26 30.62 1.90
N GLU A 31 -15.13 31.47 0.88
CA GLU A 31 -16.27 32.05 0.16
C GLU A 31 -16.12 31.87 -1.36
N GLY A 32 -17.25 31.94 -2.07
CA GLY A 32 -17.25 32.00 -3.54
C GLY A 32 -16.69 30.74 -4.23
N PRO A 33 -15.70 30.87 -5.13
CA PRO A 33 -15.10 29.74 -5.86
C PRO A 33 -14.40 28.73 -4.95
N GLU A 34 -13.70 29.20 -3.90
CA GLU A 34 -12.95 28.33 -2.98
C GLU A 34 -13.88 27.42 -2.19
N LEU A 35 -15.00 27.96 -1.70
CA LEU A 35 -16.03 27.18 -1.03
C LEU A 35 -16.55 26.03 -1.93
N LYS A 36 -16.78 26.29 -3.22
CA LYS A 36 -17.21 25.26 -4.17
C LYS A 36 -16.13 24.19 -4.39
N SER A 37 -14.87 24.60 -4.45
CA SER A 37 -13.72 23.69 -4.55
C SER A 37 -13.61 22.81 -3.29
N GLY A 38 -13.68 23.41 -2.10
CA GLY A 38 -13.62 22.72 -0.81
C GLY A 38 -14.78 21.74 -0.61
N ILE A 39 -16.01 22.10 -0.96
CA ILE A 39 -17.16 21.18 -0.92
C ILE A 39 -16.95 20.02 -1.91
N LYS A 40 -16.45 20.30 -3.11
CA LYS A 40 -16.12 19.23 -4.08
C LYS A 40 -15.08 18.28 -3.49
N SER A 41 -14.02 18.79 -2.88
CA SER A 41 -13.01 17.97 -2.18
C SER A 41 -13.60 17.14 -1.04
N ALA A 42 -14.54 17.70 -0.27
CA ALA A 42 -15.26 16.97 0.77
C ALA A 42 -16.10 15.82 0.20
N ILE A 43 -16.75 16.01 -0.96
CA ILE A 43 -17.48 14.93 -1.63
C ILE A 43 -16.52 13.81 -2.03
N TYR A 44 -15.38 14.14 -2.65
CA TYR A 44 -14.35 13.17 -3.01
C TYR A 44 -13.79 12.42 -1.80
N SER A 45 -13.66 13.07 -0.64
CA SER A 45 -13.17 12.43 0.58
C SER A 45 -14.19 11.47 1.19
N LEU A 46 -15.48 11.82 1.17
CA LEU A 46 -16.57 10.96 1.64
C LEU A 46 -16.70 9.67 0.83
N VAL A 47 -16.48 9.73 -0.48
CA VAL A 47 -16.50 8.55 -1.35
C VAL A 47 -15.14 7.84 -1.44
N TYR A 48 -14.13 8.29 -0.67
CA TYR A 48 -12.77 7.75 -0.68
C TYR A 48 -12.15 7.70 -2.09
N ALA A 49 -12.29 8.80 -2.83
CA ALA A 49 -11.77 8.97 -4.19
C ALA A 49 -10.94 10.24 -4.36
N THR A 50 -10.41 10.83 -3.29
CA THR A 50 -9.60 12.07 -3.37
C THR A 50 -8.40 11.93 -4.30
N ASN A 51 -7.85 10.73 -4.43
CA ASN A 51 -6.75 10.42 -5.34
C ASN A 51 -7.16 10.40 -6.85
N LEU A 52 -8.45 10.43 -7.15
CA LEU A 52 -9.01 10.54 -8.50
C LEU A 52 -9.52 11.95 -8.80
N LYS A 53 -9.40 12.88 -7.85
CA LYS A 53 -9.78 14.27 -8.06
C LYS A 53 -8.95 14.82 -9.23
N PRO A 54 -9.57 15.48 -10.23
CA PRO A 54 -8.82 16.13 -11.29
C PRO A 54 -7.85 17.12 -10.66
N PRO A 55 -6.56 17.13 -11.07
CA PRO A 55 -5.64 18.15 -10.60
C PRO A 55 -6.20 19.51 -10.99
N ASN A 56 -6.25 20.43 -10.03
CA ASN A 56 -6.35 21.83 -10.38
C ASN A 56 -5.07 22.16 -11.15
N LEU A 57 -5.17 22.90 -12.25
CA LEU A 57 -4.12 23.08 -13.28
C LEU A 57 -2.76 23.60 -12.77
N GLU A 58 -2.62 23.92 -11.48
CA GLU A 58 -1.48 24.60 -10.87
C GLU A 58 -0.96 23.96 -9.56
N GLU A 59 -1.48 22.80 -9.11
CA GLU A 59 -1.12 22.26 -7.79
C GLU A 59 -0.52 20.85 -7.86
N ASP A 60 0.78 20.75 -7.58
CA ASP A 60 1.41 19.51 -7.15
C ASP A 60 0.98 19.18 -5.70
N TYR A 61 0.97 17.90 -5.33
CA TYR A 61 0.62 17.44 -3.97
C TYR A 61 1.39 18.21 -2.87
N PHE A 62 2.66 18.50 -3.13
CA PHE A 62 3.52 19.22 -2.18
C PHE A 62 3.16 20.71 -2.09
N ASP A 63 2.77 21.33 -3.20
CA ASP A 63 2.33 22.72 -3.24
C ASP A 63 0.95 22.91 -2.60
N ALA A 64 0.03 21.96 -2.83
CA ALA A 64 -1.27 21.94 -2.17
C ALA A 64 -1.15 21.75 -0.65
N LEU A 65 -0.12 21.03 -0.20
CA LEU A 65 0.18 20.81 1.20
C LEU A 65 0.81 22.05 1.86
N GLU A 66 1.75 22.70 1.18
CA GLU A 66 2.44 23.89 1.70
C GLU A 66 1.50 25.10 1.79
N ASN A 67 0.64 25.29 0.78
CA ASN A 67 -0.28 26.42 0.74
C ASN A 67 -1.61 26.16 1.46
N ALA A 68 -1.83 24.93 1.95
CA ALA A 68 -3.07 24.50 2.61
C ALA A 68 -4.35 24.80 1.77
N ASN A 69 -4.23 24.74 0.44
CA ASN A 69 -5.31 25.09 -0.49
C ASN A 69 -6.46 24.06 -0.46
N ASP A 70 -6.18 22.82 -0.08
CA ASP A 70 -7.19 21.78 0.07
C ASP A 70 -7.01 20.98 1.37
N PHE A 71 -7.98 21.14 2.28
CA PHE A 71 -8.06 20.47 3.58
C PHE A 71 -8.15 18.93 3.49
N PHE A 72 -8.54 18.39 2.33
CA PHE A 72 -8.70 16.97 2.10
C PHE A 72 -7.55 16.32 1.33
N THR A 73 -6.49 17.07 0.99
CA THR A 73 -5.33 16.55 0.27
C THR A 73 -4.82 15.26 0.92
N HIS A 74 -4.63 15.24 2.24
CA HIS A 74 -4.16 14.07 3.01
C HIS A 74 -5.00 12.78 2.92
N TYR A 75 -6.26 12.87 2.48
CA TYR A 75 -7.13 11.71 2.34
C TYR A 75 -6.75 10.81 1.16
N TRP A 76 -5.83 11.24 0.28
CA TRP A 76 -5.38 10.44 -0.87
C TRP A 76 -4.91 9.04 -0.46
N SER A 77 -4.08 8.93 0.59
CA SER A 77 -3.52 7.66 1.05
C SER A 77 -4.60 6.76 1.67
N LEU A 78 -5.55 7.36 2.38
CA LEU A 78 -6.70 6.67 2.96
C LEU A 78 -7.63 6.13 1.87
N SER A 79 -7.85 6.92 0.81
CA SER A 79 -8.64 6.53 -0.37
C SER A 79 -8.03 5.31 -1.04
N VAL A 80 -6.71 5.32 -1.28
CA VAL A 80 -5.97 4.17 -1.84
C VAL A 80 -6.13 2.93 -0.95
N GLU A 81 -6.02 3.07 0.36
CA GLU A 81 -6.16 1.94 1.30
C GLU A 81 -7.56 1.32 1.26
N ILE A 82 -8.61 2.14 1.24
CA ILE A 82 -10.01 1.67 1.19
C ILE A 82 -10.34 1.04 -0.16
N GLN A 83 -9.86 1.63 -1.25
CA GLN A 83 -9.99 1.05 -2.60
C GLN A 83 -9.29 -0.31 -2.68
N PHE A 84 -8.10 -0.46 -2.07
CA PHE A 84 -7.43 -1.75 -1.97
C PHE A 84 -8.27 -2.76 -1.18
N TYR A 85 -8.84 -2.39 -0.03
CA TYR A 85 -9.70 -3.30 0.73
C TYR A 85 -10.96 -3.70 -0.01
N PHE A 86 -11.50 -2.82 -0.85
CA PHE A 86 -12.61 -3.15 -1.72
C PHE A 86 -12.17 -4.12 -2.83
N LEU A 87 -11.02 -3.90 -3.46
CA LEU A 87 -10.50 -4.71 -4.57
C LEU A 87 -9.99 -6.10 -4.14
N ALA A 88 -9.35 -6.19 -2.98
CA ALA A 88 -8.76 -7.42 -2.45
C ALA A 88 -9.70 -8.64 -2.43
N PRO A 89 -10.95 -8.57 -1.93
CA PRO A 89 -11.86 -9.70 -1.97
C PRO A 89 -12.25 -10.09 -3.40
N PHE A 90 -12.36 -9.15 -4.35
CA PHE A 90 -12.61 -9.49 -5.75
C PHE A 90 -11.42 -10.22 -6.36
N LEU A 91 -10.20 -9.74 -6.14
CA LEU A 91 -8.98 -10.42 -6.57
C LEU A 91 -8.93 -11.86 -6.04
N LEU A 92 -9.29 -12.06 -4.77
CA LEU A 92 -9.34 -13.39 -4.15
C LEU A 92 -10.54 -14.24 -4.63
N HIS A 93 -11.68 -13.62 -4.94
CA HIS A 93 -12.88 -14.33 -5.38
C HIS A 93 -12.80 -14.80 -6.83
N LEU A 94 -12.25 -13.97 -7.73
CA LEU A 94 -11.94 -14.38 -9.11
C LEU A 94 -11.04 -15.62 -9.14
N LEU A 95 -10.24 -15.82 -8.10
CA LEU A 95 -9.34 -16.96 -7.95
C LEU A 95 -9.99 -18.24 -7.40
N LYS A 96 -11.31 -18.24 -7.11
CA LYS A 96 -12.09 -19.36 -6.55
C LYS A 96 -11.28 -20.29 -5.63
N PRO A 97 -11.20 -20.03 -4.32
CA PRO A 97 -10.40 -20.82 -3.38
C PRO A 97 -10.85 -22.29 -3.20
N SER A 98 -11.96 -22.70 -3.81
CA SER A 98 -12.54 -24.03 -3.57
C SER A 98 -11.80 -25.19 -4.24
N THR A 99 -10.94 -24.96 -5.25
CA THR A 99 -10.23 -26.04 -5.98
C THR A 99 -8.85 -25.64 -6.55
N VAL A 100 -8.39 -24.41 -6.31
CA VAL A 100 -7.21 -23.87 -7.01
C VAL A 100 -5.96 -24.03 -6.14
N ASN A 101 -5.04 -24.85 -6.63
CA ASN A 101 -3.70 -25.09 -6.09
C ASN A 101 -3.06 -23.80 -5.56
N SER A 102 -2.53 -23.80 -4.32
CA SER A 102 -1.96 -22.61 -3.63
C SER A 102 -0.94 -21.85 -4.51
N SER A 103 -0.22 -22.59 -5.36
CA SER A 103 0.70 -22.07 -6.38
C SER A 103 0.07 -21.12 -7.40
N ARG A 104 -1.17 -21.37 -7.84
CA ARG A 104 -1.85 -20.53 -8.84
C ARG A 104 -2.30 -19.19 -8.27
N VAL A 105 -2.80 -19.19 -7.02
CA VAL A 105 -3.15 -17.95 -6.30
C VAL A 105 -1.89 -17.10 -6.12
N GLN A 106 -0.78 -17.71 -5.71
CA GLN A 106 0.51 -17.03 -5.59
C GLN A 106 0.99 -16.48 -6.93
N CYS A 107 0.96 -17.27 -8.01
CA CYS A 107 1.33 -16.83 -9.34
C CYS A 107 0.52 -15.59 -9.79
N TYR A 108 -0.80 -15.62 -9.61
CA TYR A 108 -1.64 -14.47 -9.96
C TYR A 108 -1.30 -13.21 -9.15
N LEU A 109 -1.09 -13.34 -7.83
CA LEU A 109 -0.67 -12.23 -6.99
C LEU A 109 0.69 -11.67 -7.41
N THR A 110 1.64 -12.52 -7.79
CA THR A 110 2.94 -12.07 -8.31
C THR A 110 2.82 -11.34 -9.65
N VAL A 111 1.97 -11.83 -10.56
CA VAL A 111 1.73 -11.19 -11.87
C VAL A 111 1.01 -9.86 -11.70
N ALA A 112 -0.02 -9.79 -10.84
CA ALA A 112 -0.71 -8.54 -10.53
C ALA A 112 0.22 -7.51 -9.88
N GLY A 113 1.12 -7.97 -8.99
CA GLY A 113 2.15 -7.12 -8.38
C GLY A 113 3.14 -6.59 -9.41
N ALA A 114 3.65 -7.46 -10.30
CA ALA A 114 4.56 -7.06 -11.36
C ALA A 114 3.91 -6.13 -12.39
N ALA A 115 2.65 -6.35 -12.74
CA ALA A 115 1.89 -5.46 -13.62
C ALA A 115 1.68 -4.09 -12.98
N SER A 116 1.29 -4.04 -11.70
CA SER A 116 1.18 -2.80 -10.93
C SER A 116 2.51 -2.05 -10.86
N LEU A 117 3.61 -2.78 -10.68
CA LEU A 117 4.96 -2.23 -10.65
C LEU A 117 5.35 -1.62 -12.01
N LEU A 118 5.07 -2.32 -13.09
CA LEU A 118 5.35 -1.86 -14.44
C LEU A 118 4.52 -0.61 -14.77
N LEU A 119 3.25 -0.58 -14.35
CA LEU A 119 2.42 0.62 -14.46
C LEU A 119 3.02 1.81 -13.70
N PHE A 120 3.58 1.58 -12.50
CA PHE A 120 4.27 2.62 -11.73
C PHE A 120 5.49 3.18 -12.47
N LEU A 121 6.32 2.30 -13.05
CA LEU A 121 7.54 2.68 -13.76
C LEU A 121 7.29 3.40 -15.09
N LEU A 122 6.19 3.07 -15.77
CA LEU A 122 5.82 3.68 -17.05
C LEU A 122 5.02 4.97 -16.89
N SER A 123 4.52 5.26 -15.69
CA SER A 123 3.70 6.45 -15.42
C SER A 123 4.56 7.63 -14.98
N ALA A 124 4.11 8.86 -15.27
CA ALA A 124 4.74 10.06 -14.73
C ALA A 124 4.72 10.01 -13.18
N PRO A 125 5.79 10.45 -12.48
CA PRO A 125 5.93 10.27 -11.02
C PRO A 125 4.75 10.78 -10.20
N GLU A 126 4.21 11.95 -10.52
CA GLU A 126 3.03 12.54 -9.85
C GLU A 126 1.80 11.64 -10.01
N LYS A 127 1.50 11.21 -11.24
CA LYS A 127 0.34 10.34 -11.53
C LYS A 127 0.51 8.93 -10.95
N ALA A 128 1.73 8.40 -10.97
CA ALA A 128 2.07 7.12 -10.36
C ALA A 128 1.89 7.17 -8.84
N PHE A 129 2.19 8.33 -8.24
CA PHE A 129 2.00 8.58 -6.82
C PHE A 129 0.52 8.61 -6.44
N ASP A 130 -0.39 9.22 -7.19
CA ASP A 130 -1.81 9.23 -6.75
C ASP A 130 -2.61 7.99 -7.20
N SER A 131 -2.08 7.25 -8.17
CA SER A 131 -2.77 6.11 -8.76
C SER A 131 -2.75 4.86 -7.87
N THR A 132 -3.95 4.43 -7.46
CA THR A 132 -4.17 3.16 -6.76
C THR A 132 -3.60 1.94 -7.51
N PRO A 133 -3.88 1.72 -8.81
CA PRO A 133 -3.34 0.55 -9.52
C PRO A 133 -1.82 0.58 -9.65
N ALA A 134 -1.18 1.74 -9.68
CA ALA A 134 0.28 1.86 -9.67
C ALA A 134 0.89 1.56 -8.28
N ARG A 135 0.09 1.55 -7.20
CA ARG A 135 0.55 1.27 -5.83
C ARG A 135 0.23 -0.12 -5.30
N LEU A 136 -0.61 -0.88 -6.00
CA LEU A 136 -1.02 -2.22 -5.56
C LEU A 136 0.19 -3.14 -5.25
N TRP A 137 1.30 -2.98 -5.96
CA TRP A 137 2.52 -3.76 -5.72
C TRP A 137 3.04 -3.61 -4.28
N GLN A 138 2.84 -2.47 -3.59
CA GLN A 138 3.27 -2.25 -2.20
C GLN A 138 2.50 -3.15 -1.23
N PHE A 139 1.19 -3.22 -1.39
CA PHE A 139 0.32 -4.07 -0.58
C PHE A 139 0.60 -5.54 -0.83
N LEU A 140 0.84 -5.91 -2.08
CA LEU A 140 1.19 -7.28 -2.47
C LEU A 140 2.58 -7.68 -1.94
N ALA A 141 3.56 -6.77 -1.96
CA ALA A 141 4.86 -6.98 -1.35
C ALA A 141 4.73 -7.32 0.14
N GLY A 142 3.95 -6.54 0.90
CA GLY A 142 3.66 -6.82 2.30
C GLY A 142 2.98 -8.17 2.53
N ALA A 143 2.01 -8.53 1.68
CA ALA A 143 1.33 -9.82 1.77
C ALA A 143 2.31 -10.99 1.56
N THR A 144 3.23 -10.89 0.60
CA THR A 144 4.22 -11.94 0.37
C THR A 144 5.28 -12.04 1.45
N ALA A 145 5.72 -10.90 2.01
CA ALA A 145 6.63 -10.92 3.17
C ALA A 145 6.02 -11.70 4.34
N PHE A 146 4.74 -11.48 4.62
CA PHE A 146 4.00 -12.23 5.63
C PHE A 146 3.91 -13.73 5.31
N HIS A 147 3.67 -14.10 4.05
CA HIS A 147 3.67 -15.51 3.65
C HIS A 147 5.06 -16.17 3.79
N ILE A 148 6.14 -15.45 3.48
CA ILE A 148 7.52 -15.92 3.66
C ILE A 148 7.79 -16.16 5.14
N GLU A 149 7.41 -15.21 6.00
CA GLU A 149 7.57 -15.33 7.45
C GLU A 149 6.81 -16.54 8.02
N GLN A 150 5.59 -16.80 7.55
CA GLN A 150 4.84 -17.99 7.94
C GLN A 150 5.53 -19.28 7.49
N CYS A 151 6.07 -19.32 6.27
CA CYS A 151 6.82 -20.48 5.78
C CYS A 151 8.10 -20.73 6.59
N LEU A 152 8.81 -19.67 6.97
CA LEU A 152 10.03 -19.75 7.77
C LEU A 152 9.72 -20.18 9.22
N SER A 153 8.69 -19.61 9.83
CA SER A 153 8.25 -19.94 11.20
C SER A 153 7.72 -21.37 11.29
N GLY A 154 6.96 -21.82 10.28
CA GLY A 154 6.52 -23.21 10.16
C GLY A 154 7.68 -24.19 9.98
N ARG A 155 8.68 -23.87 9.16
CA ARG A 155 9.91 -24.68 9.03
C ARG A 155 10.70 -24.73 10.35
N ARG A 156 10.72 -23.64 11.13
CA ARG A 156 11.41 -23.59 12.43
C ARG A 156 10.75 -24.50 13.47
N GLN A 157 9.42 -24.53 13.52
CA GLN A 157 8.65 -25.45 14.38
C GLN A 157 8.76 -26.92 13.94
N ILE A 158 8.75 -27.20 12.64
CA ILE A 158 8.93 -28.57 12.10
C ILE A 158 10.38 -29.05 12.33
N SER A 159 11.38 -28.18 12.24
CA SER A 159 12.78 -28.54 12.51
C SER A 159 13.03 -28.87 13.98
N THR A 160 12.23 -28.35 14.92
CA THR A 160 12.28 -28.72 16.34
C THR A 160 11.48 -29.97 16.68
N ALA A 161 10.56 -30.37 15.81
CA ALA A 161 9.74 -31.58 15.91
C ALA A 161 10.14 -32.56 14.79
N ALA A 162 11.34 -33.14 14.90
CA ALA A 162 11.89 -34.02 13.87
C ALA A 162 11.08 -35.33 13.73
N ASP A 163 10.19 -35.39 12.75
CA ASP A 163 9.62 -36.64 12.21
C ASP A 163 9.78 -36.63 10.66
N PRO A 164 10.45 -37.61 10.04
CA PRO A 164 11.08 -37.45 8.72
C PRO A 164 10.13 -37.61 7.51
N LYS A 165 8.81 -37.66 7.71
CA LYS A 165 7.84 -37.97 6.63
C LYS A 165 7.18 -36.77 5.93
N MET A 166 7.51 -35.53 6.27
CA MET A 166 6.80 -34.33 5.76
C MET A 166 7.62 -33.39 4.86
N SER A 167 8.57 -33.92 4.09
CA SER A 167 9.43 -33.13 3.19
C SER A 167 8.73 -32.54 1.94
N ASN A 168 7.48 -32.93 1.65
CA ASN A 168 6.83 -32.59 0.38
C ASN A 168 6.04 -31.26 0.34
N VAL A 169 5.92 -30.52 1.46
CA VAL A 169 5.20 -29.22 1.48
C VAL A 169 6.11 -28.05 1.04
N SER A 170 7.42 -28.31 0.92
CA SER A 170 8.46 -27.28 0.75
C SER A 170 8.59 -26.71 -0.67
N GLY A 171 8.15 -27.46 -1.70
CA GLY A 171 8.46 -27.15 -3.11
C GLY A 171 7.65 -26.00 -3.70
N SER A 172 6.40 -25.79 -3.28
CA SER A 172 5.49 -24.86 -3.95
C SER A 172 5.67 -23.39 -3.54
N ALA A 173 6.13 -23.12 -2.32
CA ALA A 173 6.32 -21.76 -1.84
C ALA A 173 7.65 -21.17 -2.33
N SER A 174 8.70 -22.00 -2.49
CA SER A 174 10.02 -21.50 -2.87
C SER A 174 10.12 -21.10 -4.34
N THR A 175 9.30 -21.68 -5.23
CA THR A 175 9.37 -21.40 -6.68
C THR A 175 8.91 -20.00 -7.05
N PHE A 176 8.05 -19.37 -6.22
CA PHE A 176 7.41 -18.08 -6.54
C PHE A 176 7.85 -16.92 -5.64
N VAL A 177 8.36 -17.21 -4.44
CA VAL A 177 9.01 -16.20 -3.57
C VAL A 177 10.24 -15.61 -4.25
N ILE A 178 11.04 -16.44 -4.92
CA ILE A 178 12.28 -16.05 -5.57
C ILE A 178 12.06 -15.00 -6.68
N PRO A 179 11.21 -15.22 -7.70
CA PRO A 179 10.99 -14.22 -8.75
C PRO A 179 10.38 -12.91 -8.23
N MET A 180 9.57 -12.96 -7.17
CA MET A 180 9.03 -11.74 -6.55
C MET A 180 10.08 -10.98 -5.74
N VAL A 181 10.96 -11.67 -5.02
CA VAL A 181 12.13 -11.04 -4.37
C VAL A 181 13.05 -10.41 -5.42
N TYR A 182 13.24 -11.05 -6.57
CA TYR A 182 13.96 -10.46 -7.71
C TYR A 182 13.25 -9.25 -8.30
N ALA A 183 11.92 -9.26 -8.40
CA ALA A 183 11.15 -8.10 -8.86
C ALA A 183 11.23 -6.93 -7.86
N LEU A 184 11.19 -7.21 -6.55
CA LEU A 184 11.33 -6.20 -5.50
C LEU A 184 12.76 -5.66 -5.38
N SER A 185 13.78 -6.50 -5.58
CA SER A 185 15.18 -6.05 -5.62
C SER A 185 15.48 -5.25 -6.90
N ALA A 186 14.93 -5.67 -8.05
CA ALA A 186 14.98 -4.89 -9.28
C ALA A 186 14.25 -3.55 -9.14
N PHE A 187 13.16 -3.50 -8.37
CA PHE A 187 12.45 -2.26 -8.06
C PHE A 187 13.25 -1.33 -7.14
N ALA A 188 13.86 -1.88 -6.08
CA ALA A 188 14.77 -1.11 -5.23
C ALA A 188 15.94 -0.55 -6.05
N ALA A 189 16.49 -1.34 -6.98
CA ALA A 189 17.53 -0.91 -7.90
C ALA A 189 17.03 0.15 -8.91
N ALA A 190 15.81 0.01 -9.44
CA ALA A 190 15.20 0.97 -10.36
C ALA A 190 14.91 2.31 -9.67
N ILE A 191 14.40 2.30 -8.42
CA ILE A 191 14.26 3.51 -7.59
C ILE A 191 15.62 4.19 -7.38
N VAL A 192 16.65 3.40 -7.05
CA VAL A 192 18.02 3.89 -6.83
C VAL A 192 18.62 4.49 -8.11
N CYS A 193 18.33 3.92 -9.28
CA CYS A 193 18.76 4.45 -10.57
C CYS A 193 17.92 5.65 -11.05
N TRP A 194 16.66 5.76 -10.64
CA TRP A 194 15.73 6.80 -11.11
C TRP A 194 15.80 8.09 -10.28
N ASN A 195 16.30 8.06 -9.04
CA ASN A 195 16.37 9.27 -8.22
C ASN A 195 17.53 9.24 -7.20
N GLN A 196 18.47 10.19 -7.31
CA GLN A 196 19.56 10.39 -6.34
C GLN A 196 19.04 10.61 -4.91
N GLU A 197 17.86 11.22 -4.75
CA GLU A 197 17.18 11.42 -3.45
C GLU A 197 16.71 10.10 -2.81
N ALA A 198 16.46 9.06 -3.59
CA ALA A 198 16.00 7.78 -3.06
C ALA A 198 17.13 6.97 -2.40
N LEU A 199 18.37 7.15 -2.87
CA LEU A 199 19.57 6.63 -2.19
C LEU A 199 19.71 7.21 -0.77
N TYR A 200 19.46 8.50 -0.61
CA TYR A 200 19.47 9.15 0.71
C TYR A 200 18.38 8.58 1.64
N ARG A 201 17.16 8.39 1.15
CA ARG A 201 16.05 7.82 1.95
C ARG A 201 16.34 6.39 2.40
N ILE A 202 16.86 5.55 1.50
CA ILE A 202 17.27 4.18 1.83
C ILE A 202 18.41 4.20 2.85
N GLY A 203 19.43 5.03 2.62
CA GLY A 203 20.55 5.21 3.56
C GLY A 203 20.08 5.60 4.96
N VAL A 204 19.18 6.58 5.08
CA VAL A 204 18.61 6.99 6.36
C VAL A 204 17.82 5.86 7.02
N THR A 205 17.01 5.10 6.27
CA THR A 205 16.25 3.98 6.83
C THR A 205 17.13 2.84 7.32
N VAL A 206 18.22 2.51 6.60
CA VAL A 206 19.18 1.49 7.00
C VAL A 206 19.96 1.91 8.24
N ILE A 207 20.39 3.17 8.30
CA ILE A 207 21.05 3.74 9.49
C ILE A 207 20.11 3.74 10.70
N ALA A 208 18.87 4.19 10.53
CA ALA A 208 17.87 4.20 11.60
C ALA A 208 17.54 2.79 12.10
N ALA A 209 17.36 1.83 11.19
CA ALA A 209 17.16 0.43 11.55
C ALA A 209 18.36 -0.15 12.31
N SER A 210 19.58 0.17 11.85
CA SER A 210 20.83 -0.29 12.48
C SER A 210 20.99 0.27 13.90
N LEU A 211 20.70 1.57 14.08
CA LEU A 211 20.71 2.23 15.39
C LEU A 211 19.65 1.67 16.35
N LEU A 212 18.46 1.37 15.85
CA LEU A 212 17.41 0.75 16.67
C LEU A 212 17.81 -0.66 17.11
N THR A 213 18.42 -1.46 16.22
CA THR A 213 18.93 -2.78 16.59
C THR A 213 20.13 -2.72 17.53
N SER A 214 21.03 -1.74 17.38
CA SER A 214 22.20 -1.60 18.26
C SER A 214 21.80 -1.13 19.66
N ARG A 215 20.74 -0.31 19.78
CA ARG A 215 20.20 0.16 21.06
C ARG A 215 19.43 -0.91 21.83
N GLN A 216 18.92 -1.94 21.14
CA GLN A 216 18.31 -3.12 21.78
C GLN A 216 19.34 -4.16 22.24
N SER A 217 20.60 -4.03 21.84
CA SER A 217 21.69 -4.95 22.21
C SER A 217 22.58 -4.47 23.37
N THR A 218 22.32 -3.31 23.95
CA THR A 218 22.99 -2.86 25.18
C THR A 218 22.15 -3.30 26.39
N PRO A 219 22.73 -4.06 27.35
CA PRO A 219 22.05 -4.57 28.53
C PRO A 219 21.59 -3.48 29.50
#